data_AF-A0A839ZCX4-F1
#
_entry.id   AF-A0A839ZCX4-F1
#
_cell.length_a   1.000
_cell.length_b   1.000
_cell.length_c   1.000
_cell.angle_alpha   90.00
_cell.angle_beta   90.00
_cell.angle_gamma   90.00
#
_symmetry.space_group_name_H-M   'P 1'
#
loop_
_entity.id
_entity.type
_entity.pdbx_description
1 polymer ?
#
loop_
_entity_poly.entity_id
_entity_poly.type
_entity_poly.pdbx_seq_one_letter_code
_entity_poly.pdbx_strand_id
1 'polypeptide(L)'
;MPSPLKVAAVQFEPTLFEKERNIARLVAMVRQAAEAGADLIVTPEMGTTGYCWFDRAEVAPFVETIPGPTTGRFAQVAREQGCHIVIGMPEVDPATGLYYNAAVLIGPSGVVGTHRKTHPYISEPKWSAPGDLGHQVFDTPIGRIALLVCMDIHFIETARLAGLGGADIICHISNWLAERTPAPYWITRAVENSCYLIEANRWGLERTVQFSGGSCVIGPDGAIEAVIDGGDGIAYAQIDLERARARRMLGESVFEQRRPELYMELPTHTHSWNPLDFFALYGHRPLPPGRRSRVAVAQFAPTGDVSANLARIEELAAQAAHETGAELVVFPERALTGLEAPAAVRLDGPALARLIAIAARHRVHIIAGLAEEDDAGLYNSAVLVGPQGVVGRHRKLHLDASDHNWATPGADWGVFDTMFGRVGVLIGHDAAFPEAGRVLALRGCDLILCPAALRGNLTAAHAGSTVAQNYPIPTGADPHHWHLMRARAGENNVFLAFANVIDESAGYRGKSGVFGPDTFEFPRREAILGEGEGVVAAEIDTTNLDTRYPTNVVRRKDLVTMRQPHHYLPLIR
;
A
#
# COMPACT_ATOMS: atom_id res chain seq x y z
N MET A 1 23.30 23.71 -7.95
CA MET A 1 22.16 22.84 -7.59
C MET A 1 20.90 23.62 -7.91
N PRO A 2 19.86 23.02 -8.51
CA PRO A 2 18.58 23.71 -8.60
C PRO A 2 18.11 24.09 -7.19
N SER A 3 17.48 25.24 -7.05
CA SER A 3 16.95 25.71 -5.76
C SER A 3 15.92 24.72 -5.22
N PRO A 4 15.83 24.51 -3.89
CA PRO A 4 14.76 23.73 -3.30
C PRO A 4 13.40 24.32 -3.70
N LEU A 5 12.46 23.44 -4.05
CA LEU A 5 11.12 23.81 -4.50
C LEU A 5 10.21 24.00 -3.29
N LYS A 6 9.50 25.11 -3.19
CA LYS A 6 8.50 25.28 -2.13
C LYS A 6 7.15 24.78 -2.60
N VAL A 7 6.56 23.88 -1.84
CA VAL A 7 5.24 23.31 -2.15
C VAL A 7 4.23 23.60 -1.05
N ALA A 8 2.95 23.64 -1.44
CA ALA A 8 1.84 23.94 -0.55
C ALA A 8 0.69 22.93 -0.74
N ALA A 9 0.26 22.33 0.36
CA ALA A 9 -0.94 21.49 0.44
C ALA A 9 -2.05 22.27 1.16
N VAL A 10 -3.15 22.55 0.47
CA VAL A 10 -4.27 23.31 1.01
C VAL A 10 -5.29 22.36 1.64
N GLN A 11 -5.60 22.58 2.92
CA GLN A 11 -6.75 21.99 3.60
C GLN A 11 -7.93 22.96 3.55
N PHE A 12 -9.07 22.51 3.05
CA PHE A 12 -10.24 23.37 2.84
C PHE A 12 -11.54 22.62 3.09
N GLU A 13 -12.50 23.24 3.79
CA GLU A 13 -13.87 22.77 3.90
C GLU A 13 -14.76 23.43 2.82
N PRO A 14 -15.04 22.75 1.69
CA PRO A 14 -15.99 23.24 0.71
C PRO A 14 -17.41 23.16 1.27
N THR A 15 -18.23 24.15 0.92
CA THR A 15 -19.66 24.13 1.23
C THR A 15 -20.43 23.62 0.01
N LEU A 16 -21.14 22.50 0.16
CA LEU A 16 -21.92 21.89 -0.92
C LEU A 16 -22.87 22.92 -1.55
N PHE A 17 -22.97 22.91 -2.88
CA PHE A 17 -23.77 23.83 -3.72
C PHE A 17 -23.25 25.28 -3.82
N GLU A 18 -22.33 25.72 -2.97
CA GLU A 18 -21.85 27.10 -2.92
C GLU A 18 -20.61 27.33 -3.80
N LYS A 19 -20.72 26.98 -5.09
CA LYS A 19 -19.58 26.91 -6.02
C LYS A 19 -18.76 28.21 -6.12
N GLU A 20 -19.42 29.36 -6.32
CA GLU A 20 -18.72 30.64 -6.43
C GLU A 20 -18.00 31.03 -5.12
N ARG A 21 -18.61 30.76 -3.96
CA ARG A 21 -17.98 30.97 -2.65
C ARG A 21 -16.75 30.08 -2.51
N ASN A 22 -16.88 28.80 -2.84
CA ASN A 22 -15.78 27.84 -2.72
C ASN A 22 -14.60 28.23 -3.62
N ILE A 23 -14.87 28.58 -4.89
CA ILE A 23 -13.84 29.05 -5.84
C ILE A 23 -13.18 30.34 -5.31
N ALA A 24 -13.96 31.31 -4.84
CA ALA A 24 -13.40 32.57 -4.30
C ALA A 24 -12.47 32.33 -3.11
N ARG A 25 -12.87 31.45 -2.17
CA ARG A 25 -12.04 31.09 -1.01
C ARG A 25 -10.77 30.32 -1.41
N LEU A 26 -10.89 29.33 -2.31
CA LEU A 26 -9.73 28.60 -2.81
C LEU A 26 -8.76 29.52 -3.55
N VAL A 27 -9.25 30.45 -4.39
CA VAL A 27 -8.40 31.46 -5.05
C VAL A 27 -7.66 32.31 -4.02
N ALA A 28 -8.31 32.72 -2.93
CA ALA A 28 -7.65 33.48 -1.87
C ALA A 28 -6.54 32.66 -1.18
N MET A 29 -6.81 31.40 -0.85
CA MET A 29 -5.80 30.51 -0.23
C MET A 29 -4.64 30.20 -1.18
N VAL A 30 -4.92 30.01 -2.47
CA VAL A 30 -3.88 29.81 -3.49
C VAL A 30 -3.04 31.07 -3.65
N ARG A 31 -3.63 32.27 -3.66
CA ARG A 31 -2.87 33.53 -3.67
C ARG A 31 -2.01 33.67 -2.43
N GLN A 32 -2.54 33.36 -1.25
CA GLN A 32 -1.76 33.34 -0.01
C GLN A 32 -0.56 32.40 -0.11
N ALA A 33 -0.73 31.19 -0.66
CA ALA A 33 0.37 30.25 -0.85
C ALA A 33 1.41 30.76 -1.85
N ALA A 34 0.96 31.34 -2.96
CA ALA A 34 1.83 31.91 -3.98
C ALA A 34 2.62 33.12 -3.46
N GLU A 35 1.99 34.01 -2.71
CA GLU A 35 2.64 35.14 -2.02
C GLU A 35 3.64 34.69 -0.97
N ALA A 36 3.41 33.52 -0.35
CA ALA A 36 4.38 32.85 0.50
C ALA A 36 5.52 32.17 -0.29
N GLY A 37 5.53 32.28 -1.62
CA GLY A 37 6.57 31.76 -2.51
C GLY A 37 6.43 30.28 -2.86
N ALA A 38 5.23 29.71 -2.81
CA ALA A 38 5.01 28.32 -3.26
C ALA A 38 5.04 28.22 -4.80
N ASP A 39 5.88 27.33 -5.31
CA ASP A 39 6.02 27.02 -6.74
C ASP A 39 4.93 26.06 -7.22
N LEU A 40 4.45 25.17 -6.33
CA LEU A 40 3.37 24.22 -6.57
C LEU A 40 2.36 24.25 -5.42
N ILE A 41 1.08 24.46 -5.75
CA ILE A 41 -0.01 24.60 -4.79
C ILE A 41 -1.09 23.57 -5.14
N VAL A 42 -1.39 22.66 -4.21
CA VAL A 42 -2.36 21.59 -4.40
C VAL A 42 -3.60 21.87 -3.55
N THR A 43 -4.78 21.76 -4.15
CA THR A 43 -6.07 21.99 -3.47
C THR A 43 -6.95 20.73 -3.48
N PRO A 44 -7.93 20.60 -2.56
CA PRO A 44 -8.66 19.35 -2.40
C PRO A 44 -9.51 18.90 -3.59
N GLU A 45 -9.78 17.59 -3.63
CA GLU A 45 -10.72 16.97 -4.57
C GLU A 45 -12.10 17.61 -4.43
N MET A 46 -12.74 17.94 -5.56
CA MET A 46 -14.07 18.55 -5.58
C MET A 46 -14.19 19.80 -4.68
N GLY A 47 -13.05 20.46 -4.37
CA GLY A 47 -12.99 21.63 -3.49
C GLY A 47 -13.78 22.82 -4.04
N THR A 48 -14.09 22.82 -5.33
CA THR A 48 -14.91 23.86 -5.97
C THR A 48 -16.40 23.74 -5.66
N THR A 49 -16.89 22.57 -5.24
CA THR A 49 -18.34 22.28 -5.26
C THR A 49 -18.87 21.52 -4.04
N GLY A 50 -18.03 20.76 -3.33
CA GLY A 50 -18.46 19.71 -2.40
C GLY A 50 -18.57 18.34 -3.11
N TYR A 51 -18.77 17.26 -2.36
CA TYR A 51 -18.55 15.87 -2.81
C TYR A 51 -19.78 14.95 -2.72
N CYS A 52 -20.61 15.10 -1.68
CA CYS A 52 -21.68 14.17 -1.31
C CYS A 52 -22.94 14.29 -2.20
N TRP A 53 -22.78 14.24 -3.54
CA TRP A 53 -23.86 14.28 -4.53
C TRP A 53 -24.70 13.00 -4.51
N PHE A 54 -26.02 13.14 -4.69
CA PHE A 54 -26.93 12.00 -4.76
C PHE A 54 -26.87 11.30 -6.12
N ASP A 55 -26.86 12.07 -7.21
CA ASP A 55 -26.94 11.57 -8.57
C ASP A 55 -26.46 12.61 -9.59
N ARG A 56 -26.53 12.21 -10.86
CA ARG A 56 -26.16 13.04 -12.02
C ARG A 56 -26.95 14.35 -12.13
N ALA A 57 -28.24 14.35 -11.79
CA ALA A 57 -29.08 15.54 -11.94
C ALA A 57 -28.71 16.62 -10.91
N GLU A 58 -28.36 16.20 -9.69
CA GLU A 58 -27.98 17.12 -8.62
C GLU A 58 -26.65 17.85 -8.90
N VAL A 59 -25.66 17.14 -9.45
CA VAL A 59 -24.34 17.73 -9.77
C VAL A 59 -24.32 18.49 -11.10
N ALA A 60 -25.27 18.22 -12.02
CA ALA A 60 -25.31 18.80 -13.36
C ALA A 60 -25.15 20.33 -13.45
N PRO A 61 -25.70 21.16 -12.54
CA PRO A 61 -25.50 22.62 -12.58
C PRO A 61 -24.07 23.06 -12.28
N PHE A 62 -23.23 22.17 -11.75
CA PHE A 62 -21.91 22.50 -11.23
C PHE A 62 -20.76 22.02 -12.11
N VAL A 63 -21.03 21.12 -13.05
CA VAL A 63 -20.02 20.59 -13.98
C VAL A 63 -19.58 21.65 -14.98
N GLU A 64 -18.30 21.63 -15.39
CA GLU A 64 -17.77 22.51 -16.44
C GLU A 64 -16.85 21.75 -17.39
N THR A 65 -16.64 22.27 -18.60
CA THR A 65 -15.57 21.77 -19.47
C THR A 65 -14.21 22.12 -18.90
N ILE A 66 -13.19 21.34 -19.27
CA ILE A 66 -11.78 21.65 -19.00
C ILE A 66 -11.06 21.79 -20.35
N PRO A 67 -10.50 22.98 -20.68
CA PRO A 67 -10.57 24.23 -19.94
C PRO A 67 -11.98 24.84 -19.92
N GLY A 68 -12.26 25.63 -18.88
CA GLY A 68 -13.53 26.31 -18.63
C GLY A 68 -13.42 27.43 -17.58
N PRO A 69 -14.56 28.05 -17.18
CA PRO A 69 -14.59 29.23 -16.31
C PRO A 69 -13.78 29.09 -15.01
N THR A 70 -13.91 27.95 -14.31
CA THR A 70 -13.19 27.68 -13.06
C THR A 70 -11.69 27.60 -13.31
N THR A 71 -11.24 26.76 -14.25
CA THR A 71 -9.81 26.66 -14.60
C THR A 71 -9.23 28.00 -15.08
N GLY A 72 -10.03 28.85 -15.72
CA GLY A 72 -9.62 30.18 -16.17
C GLY A 72 -9.25 31.12 -15.01
N ARG A 73 -10.00 31.06 -13.89
CA ARG A 73 -9.69 31.84 -12.68
C ARG A 73 -8.36 31.41 -12.05
N PHE A 74 -8.11 30.11 -11.93
CA PHE A 74 -6.85 29.62 -11.38
C PHE A 74 -5.68 29.82 -12.36
N ALA A 75 -5.90 29.73 -13.68
CA ALA A 75 -4.89 30.06 -14.69
C ALA A 75 -4.48 31.54 -14.65
N GLN A 76 -5.40 32.45 -14.32
CA GLN A 76 -5.05 33.84 -14.06
C GLN A 76 -4.09 33.97 -12.87
N VAL A 77 -4.37 33.29 -11.75
CA VAL A 77 -3.48 33.29 -10.58
C VAL A 77 -2.12 32.68 -10.90
N ALA A 78 -2.09 31.51 -11.56
CA ALA A 78 -0.85 30.85 -11.97
C ALA A 78 0.03 31.75 -12.84
N ARG A 79 -0.57 32.47 -13.79
CA ARG A 79 0.15 33.41 -14.67
C ARG A 79 0.66 34.64 -13.93
N GLU A 80 -0.15 35.24 -13.05
CA GLU A 80 0.23 36.42 -12.27
C GLU A 80 1.37 36.12 -11.30
N GLN A 81 1.37 34.93 -10.70
CA GLN A 81 2.32 34.53 -9.66
C GLN A 81 3.47 33.65 -10.16
N GLY A 82 3.42 33.17 -11.41
CA GLY A 82 4.44 32.28 -11.96
C GLY A 82 4.49 30.89 -11.33
N CYS A 83 3.40 30.42 -10.72
CA CYS A 83 3.33 29.13 -10.02
C CYS A 83 2.49 28.07 -10.76
N HIS A 84 2.52 26.83 -10.25
CA HIS A 84 1.65 25.74 -10.68
C HIS A 84 0.59 25.45 -9.62
N ILE A 85 -0.63 25.16 -10.06
CA ILE A 85 -1.79 24.95 -9.20
C ILE A 85 -2.49 23.66 -9.62
N VAL A 86 -2.85 22.83 -8.65
CA VAL A 86 -3.73 21.67 -8.84
C VAL A 86 -5.09 21.94 -8.20
N ILE A 87 -6.17 21.75 -8.98
CA ILE A 87 -7.56 21.86 -8.50
C ILE A 87 -8.37 20.61 -8.78
N GLY A 88 -9.32 20.31 -7.90
CA GLY A 88 -10.34 19.28 -8.08
C GLY A 88 -11.71 19.85 -8.42
N MET A 89 -12.34 19.37 -9.49
CA MET A 89 -13.65 19.83 -9.95
C MET A 89 -14.43 18.76 -10.74
N PRO A 90 -15.77 18.86 -10.82
CA PRO A 90 -16.55 18.01 -11.71
C PRO A 90 -16.44 18.50 -13.16
N GLU A 91 -15.95 17.62 -14.03
CA GLU A 91 -15.81 17.85 -15.47
C GLU A 91 -17.05 17.37 -16.23
N VAL A 92 -17.41 18.07 -17.31
CA VAL A 92 -18.21 17.49 -18.41
C VAL A 92 -17.39 17.41 -19.69
N ASP A 93 -17.39 16.22 -20.29
CA ASP A 93 -16.83 16.00 -21.62
C ASP A 93 -17.83 16.48 -22.68
N PRO A 94 -17.48 17.47 -23.52
CA PRO A 94 -18.41 18.04 -24.49
C PRO A 94 -18.72 17.08 -25.65
N ALA A 95 -17.86 16.09 -25.93
CA ALA A 95 -18.05 15.15 -27.03
C ALA A 95 -19.02 14.01 -26.65
N THR A 96 -18.97 13.55 -25.40
CA THR A 96 -19.78 12.42 -24.92
C THR A 96 -20.92 12.84 -24.00
N GLY A 97 -20.83 14.03 -23.42
CA GLY A 97 -21.70 14.48 -22.34
C GLY A 97 -21.44 13.81 -20.99
N LEU A 98 -20.47 12.88 -20.88
CA LEU A 98 -20.16 12.20 -19.63
C LEU A 98 -19.56 13.16 -18.59
N TYR A 99 -19.80 12.87 -17.31
CA TYR A 99 -19.21 13.62 -16.21
C TYR A 99 -18.07 12.85 -15.57
N TYR A 100 -17.09 13.56 -15.05
CA TYR A 100 -15.92 12.97 -14.38
C TYR A 100 -15.58 13.76 -13.12
N ASN A 101 -15.02 13.09 -12.12
CA ASN A 101 -14.28 13.77 -11.06
C ASN A 101 -12.84 13.98 -11.54
N ALA A 102 -12.42 15.23 -11.69
CA ALA A 102 -11.16 15.57 -12.34
C ALA A 102 -10.23 16.37 -11.43
N ALA A 103 -8.94 16.01 -11.47
CA ALA A 103 -7.83 16.85 -11.04
C ALA A 103 -7.23 17.57 -12.25
N VAL A 104 -6.93 18.86 -12.12
CA VAL A 104 -6.36 19.68 -13.20
C VAL A 104 -5.08 20.33 -12.74
N LEU A 105 -3.98 20.08 -13.44
CA LEU A 105 -2.71 20.80 -13.28
C LEU A 105 -2.72 22.03 -14.19
N ILE A 106 -2.52 23.19 -13.59
CA ILE A 106 -2.54 24.50 -14.24
C ILE A 106 -1.19 25.16 -14.00
N GLY A 107 -0.51 25.59 -15.05
CA GLY A 107 0.73 26.35 -14.98
C GLY A 107 0.57 27.78 -15.48
N PRO A 108 1.66 28.57 -15.53
CA PRO A 108 1.61 29.98 -15.93
C PRO A 108 1.08 30.22 -17.36
N SER A 109 1.16 29.19 -18.22
CA SER A 109 0.68 29.24 -19.61
C SER A 109 -0.75 28.71 -19.79
N GLY A 110 -1.40 28.24 -18.73
CA GLY A 110 -2.75 27.62 -18.78
C GLY A 110 -2.77 26.19 -18.27
N VAL A 111 -3.79 25.42 -18.69
CA VAL A 111 -3.91 24.00 -18.31
C VAL A 111 -2.74 23.21 -18.89
N VAL A 112 -2.02 22.51 -18.03
CA VAL A 112 -0.93 21.59 -18.39
C VAL A 112 -1.48 20.18 -18.65
N GLY A 113 -2.42 19.75 -17.81
CA GLY A 113 -2.96 18.40 -17.89
C GLY A 113 -4.13 18.16 -16.96
N THR A 114 -4.86 17.07 -17.24
CA THR A 114 -6.04 16.66 -16.50
C THR A 114 -5.97 15.18 -16.22
N HIS A 115 -6.32 14.78 -15.00
CA HIS A 115 -6.54 13.39 -14.64
C HIS A 115 -8.00 13.22 -14.20
N ARG A 116 -8.71 12.29 -14.84
CA ARG A 116 -10.04 11.86 -14.42
C ARG A 116 -9.86 10.68 -13.47
N LYS A 117 -10.47 10.75 -12.28
CA LYS A 117 -10.35 9.74 -11.22
C LYS A 117 -10.63 8.35 -11.76
N THR A 118 -9.68 7.44 -11.59
CA THR A 118 -9.79 6.09 -12.18
C THR A 118 -10.71 5.19 -11.36
N HIS A 119 -10.68 5.31 -10.03
CA HIS A 119 -11.45 4.48 -9.12
C HIS A 119 -12.51 5.32 -8.39
N PRO A 120 -13.78 5.31 -8.82
CA PRO A 120 -14.86 6.00 -8.11
C PRO A 120 -15.08 5.45 -6.70
N TYR A 121 -15.47 6.31 -5.76
CA TYR A 121 -15.83 5.93 -4.40
C TYR A 121 -17.31 6.25 -4.12
N ILE A 122 -18.03 5.25 -3.58
CA ILE A 122 -19.42 5.26 -3.07
C ILE A 122 -20.44 6.16 -3.81
N SER A 123 -20.38 7.48 -3.66
CA SER A 123 -21.31 8.44 -4.28
C SER A 123 -21.04 8.61 -5.78
N GLU A 124 -19.78 8.57 -6.18
CA GLU A 124 -19.32 8.91 -7.53
C GLU A 124 -19.87 8.04 -8.66
N PRO A 125 -20.03 6.70 -8.50
CA PRO A 125 -20.63 5.86 -9.55
C PRO A 125 -22.04 6.27 -9.99
N LYS A 126 -22.75 7.10 -9.21
CA LYS A 126 -24.10 7.58 -9.54
C LYS A 126 -24.14 8.76 -10.50
N TRP A 127 -23.00 9.46 -10.68
CA TRP A 127 -22.96 10.69 -11.46
C TRP A 127 -21.75 10.81 -12.38
N SER A 128 -20.63 10.17 -12.05
CA SER A 128 -19.37 10.20 -12.82
C SER A 128 -19.04 8.86 -13.45
N ALA A 129 -18.39 8.88 -14.60
CA ALA A 129 -17.75 7.72 -15.19
C ALA A 129 -16.33 7.52 -14.60
N PRO A 130 -15.82 6.27 -14.54
CA PRO A 130 -14.41 6.02 -14.31
C PRO A 130 -13.54 6.74 -15.35
N GLY A 131 -12.40 7.28 -14.91
CA GLY A 131 -11.50 8.04 -15.75
C GLY A 131 -10.84 7.22 -16.87
N ASP A 132 -10.65 7.87 -18.01
CA ASP A 132 -10.24 7.24 -19.27
C ASP A 132 -8.92 7.80 -19.85
N LEU A 133 -8.29 8.75 -19.15
CA LEU A 133 -7.05 9.43 -19.59
C LEU A 133 -5.76 8.71 -19.16
N GLY A 134 -5.89 7.64 -18.36
CA GLY A 134 -4.75 6.93 -17.78
C GLY A 134 -4.03 7.71 -16.68
N HIS A 135 -2.81 7.26 -16.37
CA HIS A 135 -1.99 7.77 -15.26
C HIS A 135 -0.80 8.53 -15.84
N GLN A 136 -1.07 9.75 -16.29
CA GLN A 136 -0.10 10.59 -16.99
C GLN A 136 0.89 11.23 -16.01
N VAL A 137 2.12 11.43 -16.49
CA VAL A 137 3.15 12.22 -15.81
C VAL A 137 3.44 13.43 -16.68
N PHE A 138 3.22 14.62 -16.13
CA PHE A 138 3.39 15.89 -16.83
C PHE A 138 4.80 16.43 -16.56
N ASP A 139 5.55 16.69 -17.64
CA ASP A 139 6.86 17.32 -17.54
C ASP A 139 6.70 18.85 -17.41
N THR A 140 7.30 19.42 -16.38
CA THR A 140 7.18 20.85 -16.06
C THR A 140 8.54 21.42 -15.63
N PRO A 141 8.72 22.75 -15.67
CA PRO A 141 9.96 23.37 -15.18
C PRO A 141 10.26 23.09 -13.70
N ILE A 142 9.27 22.67 -12.92
CA ILE A 142 9.39 22.38 -11.49
C ILE A 142 9.45 20.88 -11.18
N GLY A 143 9.68 20.04 -12.20
CA GLY A 143 9.77 18.59 -12.07
C GLY A 143 8.61 17.85 -12.73
N ARG A 144 8.67 16.52 -12.66
CA ARG A 144 7.66 15.63 -13.25
C ARG A 144 6.52 15.40 -12.25
N ILE A 145 5.30 15.79 -12.62
CA ILE A 145 4.14 15.77 -11.72
C ILE A 145 3.11 14.76 -12.22
N ALA A 146 2.67 13.87 -11.34
CA ALA A 146 1.51 13.02 -11.56
C ALA A 146 0.33 13.50 -10.69
N LEU A 147 -0.89 13.25 -11.16
CA LEU A 147 -2.12 13.54 -10.42
C LEU A 147 -2.82 12.23 -10.08
N LEU A 148 -3.28 12.09 -8.84
CA LEU A 148 -4.13 11.00 -8.38
C LEU A 148 -5.28 11.57 -7.55
N VAL A 149 -6.45 10.94 -7.60
CA VAL A 149 -7.63 11.43 -6.86
C VAL A 149 -8.13 10.39 -5.85
N CYS A 150 -8.06 10.76 -4.57
CA CYS A 150 -8.60 10.06 -3.41
C CYS A 150 -8.45 8.52 -3.49
N MET A 151 -9.51 7.83 -3.91
CA MET A 151 -9.57 6.38 -3.92
C MET A 151 -8.52 5.73 -4.82
N ASP A 152 -7.96 6.43 -5.80
CA ASP A 152 -6.86 5.94 -6.63
C ASP A 152 -5.67 5.44 -5.79
N ILE A 153 -5.38 6.07 -4.65
CA ILE A 153 -4.21 5.73 -3.81
C ILE A 153 -4.33 4.35 -3.13
N HIS A 154 -5.55 3.81 -2.95
CA HIS A 154 -5.76 2.47 -2.39
C HIS A 154 -5.29 1.36 -3.35
N PHE A 155 -5.13 1.67 -4.63
CA PHE A 155 -4.69 0.72 -5.65
C PHE A 155 -3.20 0.92 -5.91
N ILE A 156 -2.41 -0.12 -5.68
CA ILE A 156 -0.95 -0.06 -5.89
C ILE A 156 -0.59 0.38 -7.32
N GLU A 157 -1.43 0.01 -8.28
CA GLU A 157 -1.17 0.19 -9.70
C GLU A 157 -1.11 1.66 -10.10
N THR A 158 -1.93 2.53 -9.52
CA THR A 158 -2.08 3.92 -9.95
C THR A 158 -0.81 4.73 -9.64
N ALA A 159 -0.35 4.62 -8.40
CA ALA A 159 0.88 5.25 -7.94
C ALA A 159 2.13 4.58 -8.55
N ARG A 160 2.10 3.26 -8.77
CA ARG A 160 3.19 2.55 -9.47
C ARG A 160 3.32 2.99 -10.92
N LEU A 161 2.21 3.22 -11.63
CA LEU A 161 2.23 3.78 -12.98
C LEU A 161 2.85 5.18 -13.00
N ALA A 162 2.50 6.04 -12.03
CA ALA A 162 3.12 7.35 -11.87
C ALA A 162 4.64 7.26 -11.61
N GLY A 163 5.06 6.39 -10.67
CA GLY A 163 6.46 6.16 -10.35
C GLY A 163 7.28 5.65 -11.55
N LEU A 164 6.75 4.66 -12.28
CA LEU A 164 7.38 4.14 -13.51
C LEU A 164 7.39 5.15 -14.66
N GLY A 165 6.37 6.02 -14.73
CA GLY A 165 6.37 7.18 -15.62
C GLY A 165 7.40 8.26 -15.23
N GLY A 166 8.10 8.06 -14.11
CA GLY A 166 9.15 8.93 -13.64
C GLY A 166 8.66 10.12 -12.85
N ALA A 167 7.46 10.10 -12.26
CA ALA A 167 7.01 11.20 -11.40
C ALA A 167 8.05 11.53 -10.32
N ASP A 168 8.38 12.80 -10.16
CA ASP A 168 9.16 13.29 -9.00
C ASP A 168 8.18 13.61 -7.84
N ILE A 169 6.97 14.07 -8.20
CA ILE A 169 5.90 14.48 -7.29
C ILE A 169 4.58 13.80 -7.71
N ILE A 170 3.86 13.24 -6.74
CA ILE A 170 2.46 12.84 -6.87
C ILE A 170 1.62 13.87 -6.12
N CYS A 171 0.82 14.65 -6.85
CA CYS A 171 -0.23 15.48 -6.26
C CYS A 171 -1.45 14.62 -6.05
N HIS A 172 -1.76 14.33 -4.80
CA HIS A 172 -2.95 13.59 -4.42
C HIS A 172 -3.98 14.56 -3.83
N ILE A 173 -5.17 14.60 -4.44
CA ILE A 173 -6.26 15.45 -3.98
C ILE A 173 -7.38 14.56 -3.45
N SER A 174 -7.96 14.88 -2.30
CA SER A 174 -8.92 13.97 -1.67
C SER A 174 -10.06 14.61 -0.89
N ASN A 175 -11.14 13.83 -0.77
CA ASN A 175 -12.18 13.90 0.25
C ASN A 175 -12.03 12.68 1.18
N TRP A 176 -10.88 12.54 1.86
CA TRP A 176 -10.56 11.36 2.67
C TRP A 176 -11.41 11.27 3.94
N LEU A 177 -11.75 10.04 4.32
CA LEU A 177 -12.59 9.72 5.47
C LEU A 177 -12.25 8.33 6.01
N ALA A 178 -12.94 7.92 7.07
CA ALA A 178 -12.86 6.57 7.67
C ALA A 178 -11.52 6.19 8.32
N GLU A 179 -10.55 7.11 8.41
CA GLU A 179 -9.34 6.94 9.21
C GLU A 179 -8.69 8.27 9.57
N ARG A 180 -7.83 8.28 10.59
CA ARG A 180 -6.98 9.44 10.90
C ARG A 180 -5.87 9.62 9.86
N THR A 181 -5.40 10.84 9.71
CA THR A 181 -4.47 11.27 8.65
C THR A 181 -3.27 12.04 9.24
N PRO A 182 -2.05 12.00 8.66
CA PRO A 182 -1.71 11.50 7.32
C PRO A 182 -1.94 10.00 7.14
N ALA A 183 -2.70 9.58 6.12
CA ALA A 183 -3.12 8.18 6.02
C ALA A 183 -1.92 7.23 5.77
N PRO A 184 -1.93 6.01 6.35
CA PRO A 184 -0.91 4.99 6.09
C PRO A 184 -0.67 4.68 4.60
N TYR A 185 -1.71 4.78 3.76
CA TYR A 185 -1.59 4.59 2.32
C TYR A 185 -0.80 5.70 1.62
N TRP A 186 -0.95 6.94 2.07
CA TRP A 186 -0.21 8.08 1.50
C TRP A 186 1.29 7.91 1.77
N ILE A 187 1.66 7.54 3.00
CA ILE A 187 3.03 7.24 3.38
C ILE A 187 3.58 6.08 2.55
N THR A 188 2.79 5.00 2.41
CA THR A 188 3.18 3.81 1.63
C THR A 188 3.45 4.16 0.16
N ARG A 189 2.58 4.95 -0.48
CA ARG A 189 2.76 5.34 -1.90
C ARG A 189 3.96 6.25 -2.12
N ALA A 190 4.25 7.17 -1.19
CA ALA A 190 5.44 8.01 -1.27
C ALA A 190 6.72 7.15 -1.23
N VAL A 191 6.81 6.24 -0.27
CA VAL A 191 7.97 5.35 -0.05
C VAL A 191 8.20 4.41 -1.23
N GLU A 192 7.19 3.63 -1.62
CA GLU A 192 7.39 2.54 -2.58
C GLU A 192 7.65 3.02 -4.01
N ASN A 193 7.23 4.26 -4.32
CA ASN A 193 7.42 4.87 -5.64
C ASN A 193 8.55 5.89 -5.65
N SER A 194 9.21 6.13 -4.52
CA SER A 194 10.28 7.12 -4.37
C SER A 194 9.85 8.47 -4.94
N CYS A 195 8.70 8.96 -4.49
CA CYS A 195 8.10 10.23 -4.90
C CYS A 195 7.81 11.09 -3.67
N TYR A 196 7.87 12.41 -3.83
CA TYR A 196 7.11 13.27 -2.92
C TYR A 196 5.62 13.06 -3.14
N LEU A 197 4.85 12.99 -2.06
CA LEU A 197 3.39 13.00 -2.11
C LEU A 197 2.88 14.27 -1.45
N ILE A 198 2.21 15.11 -2.23
CA ILE A 198 1.58 16.34 -1.73
C ILE A 198 0.08 16.06 -1.65
N GLU A 199 -0.41 15.93 -0.42
CA GLU A 199 -1.78 15.62 -0.09
C GLU A 199 -2.57 16.91 0.19
N ALA A 200 -3.55 17.22 -0.65
CA ALA A 200 -4.56 18.21 -0.32
C ALA A 200 -5.89 17.52 -0.06
N ASN A 201 -6.25 17.42 1.21
CA ASN A 201 -7.50 16.82 1.66
C ASN A 201 -8.47 17.90 2.17
N ARG A 202 -9.76 17.66 2.00
CA ARG A 202 -10.77 18.43 2.74
C ARG A 202 -10.85 18.00 4.20
N TRP A 203 -11.51 18.82 4.99
CA TRP A 203 -11.98 18.44 6.31
C TRP A 203 -13.45 18.88 6.48
N GLY A 204 -14.00 18.64 7.67
CA GLY A 204 -15.36 19.07 8.02
C GLY A 204 -16.43 18.01 7.77
N LEU A 205 -17.69 18.43 7.84
CA LEU A 205 -18.87 17.55 7.80
C LEU A 205 -19.78 17.95 6.64
N GLU A 206 -20.07 17.02 5.74
CA GLU A 206 -21.00 17.24 4.62
C GLU A 206 -22.00 16.10 4.54
N ARG A 207 -23.31 16.39 4.65
CA ARG A 207 -24.37 15.36 4.61
C ARG A 207 -24.06 14.16 5.50
N THR A 208 -23.71 14.43 6.76
CA THR A 208 -23.32 13.44 7.79
C THR A 208 -22.07 12.62 7.48
N VAL A 209 -21.33 12.93 6.42
CA VAL A 209 -20.03 12.34 6.13
C VAL A 209 -18.95 13.21 6.76
N GLN A 210 -18.22 12.63 7.71
CA GLN A 210 -17.09 13.26 8.40
C GLN A 210 -15.81 13.01 7.60
N PHE A 211 -15.14 14.08 7.18
CA PHE A 211 -13.86 14.02 6.47
C PHE A 211 -12.69 14.26 7.41
N SER A 212 -11.54 13.65 7.08
CA SER A 212 -10.43 13.47 8.00
C SER A 212 -9.41 14.62 8.05
N GLY A 213 -9.38 15.54 7.08
CA GLY A 213 -8.32 16.55 7.02
C GLY A 213 -6.92 15.93 6.88
N GLY A 214 -5.92 16.48 7.55
CA GLY A 214 -4.55 15.97 7.50
C GLY A 214 -3.82 16.27 6.21
N SER A 215 -4.14 17.37 5.52
CA SER A 215 -3.38 17.79 4.34
C SER A 215 -1.89 17.91 4.70
N CYS A 216 -1.01 17.34 3.88
CA CYS A 216 0.38 17.14 4.24
C CYS A 216 1.31 17.05 3.04
N VAL A 217 2.61 17.14 3.31
CA VAL A 217 3.68 16.83 2.36
C VAL A 217 4.49 15.68 2.92
N ILE A 218 4.63 14.62 2.13
CA ILE A 218 5.33 13.38 2.50
C ILE A 218 6.54 13.19 1.61
N GLY A 219 7.70 12.96 2.21
CA GLY A 219 8.95 12.67 1.53
C GLY A 219 9.01 11.24 0.95
N PRO A 220 9.92 10.98 0.00
CA PRO A 220 10.11 9.66 -0.61
C PRO A 220 10.64 8.59 0.37
N ASP A 221 11.03 8.97 1.58
CA ASP A 221 11.41 8.10 2.70
C ASP A 221 10.27 7.90 3.71
N GLY A 222 9.09 8.50 3.46
CA GLY A 222 7.92 8.45 4.32
C GLY A 222 7.90 9.50 5.42
N ALA A 223 8.88 10.42 5.47
CA ALA A 223 8.87 11.51 6.43
C ALA A 223 7.70 12.47 6.17
N ILE A 224 6.97 12.85 7.22
CA ILE A 224 5.95 13.91 7.13
C ILE A 224 6.66 15.26 7.26
N GLU A 225 6.87 15.94 6.13
CA GLU A 225 7.61 17.20 6.03
C GLU A 225 6.76 18.39 6.53
N ALA A 226 5.45 18.32 6.33
CA ALA A 226 4.48 19.28 6.84
C ALA A 226 3.09 18.64 6.94
N VAL A 227 2.28 19.05 7.91
CA VAL A 227 0.89 18.57 8.08
C VAL A 227 0.03 19.65 8.75
N ILE A 228 -1.25 19.68 8.40
CA ILE A 228 -2.27 20.43 9.14
C ILE A 228 -3.30 19.46 9.70
N ASP A 229 -3.57 19.58 10.99
CA ASP A 229 -4.45 18.70 11.75
C ASP A 229 -5.70 19.43 12.26
N GLY A 230 -6.34 20.21 11.38
CA GLY A 230 -7.63 20.86 11.65
C GLY A 230 -7.75 22.26 11.05
N GLY A 231 -8.99 22.71 10.83
CA GLY A 231 -9.24 24.04 10.26
C GLY A 231 -8.92 24.14 8.77
N ASP A 232 -9.36 25.23 8.14
CA ASP A 232 -8.83 25.62 6.84
C ASP A 232 -7.39 26.12 7.02
N GLY A 233 -6.47 25.71 6.15
CA GLY A 233 -5.07 26.11 6.27
C GLY A 233 -4.20 25.59 5.13
N ILE A 234 -2.90 25.90 5.19
CA ILE A 234 -1.93 25.54 4.15
C ILE A 234 -0.65 24.97 4.78
N ALA A 235 -0.31 23.72 4.46
CA ALA A 235 0.92 23.07 4.89
C ALA A 235 2.02 23.38 3.86
N TYR A 236 3.14 23.94 4.30
CA TYR A 236 4.25 24.31 3.43
C TYR A 236 5.49 23.46 3.70
N ALA A 237 6.15 23.00 2.65
CA ALA A 237 7.43 22.31 2.76
C ALA A 237 8.40 22.77 1.65
N GLN A 238 9.70 22.67 1.94
CA GLN A 238 10.76 22.75 0.94
C GLN A 238 11.10 21.32 0.54
N ILE A 239 11.10 21.03 -0.76
CA ILE A 239 11.39 19.69 -1.28
C ILE A 239 12.61 19.70 -2.20
N ASP A 240 13.32 18.58 -2.21
CA ASP A 240 14.50 18.34 -3.06
C ASP A 240 14.22 17.15 -3.97
N LEU A 241 13.96 17.43 -5.25
CA LEU A 241 13.60 16.41 -6.23
C LEU A 241 14.69 15.35 -6.42
N GLU A 242 15.95 15.62 -6.06
CA GLU A 242 17.02 14.62 -6.12
C GLU A 242 16.78 13.46 -5.14
N ARG A 243 16.07 13.69 -4.02
CA ARG A 243 15.64 12.61 -3.10
C ARG A 243 14.68 11.64 -3.80
N ALA A 244 13.74 12.14 -4.59
CA ALA A 244 12.80 11.31 -5.36
C ALA A 244 13.50 10.63 -6.56
N ARG A 245 14.39 11.37 -7.25
CA ARG A 245 15.15 10.87 -8.39
C ARG A 245 16.24 9.86 -8.03
N ALA A 246 16.56 9.71 -6.75
CA ALA A 246 17.38 8.60 -6.28
C ALA A 246 16.72 7.24 -6.53
N ARG A 247 15.38 7.18 -6.64
CA ARG A 247 14.62 5.96 -6.97
C ARG A 247 14.92 4.80 -6.02
N ARG A 248 15.04 5.12 -4.73
CA ARG A 248 15.35 4.16 -3.68
C ARG A 248 14.18 3.91 -2.74
N MET A 249 14.07 2.66 -2.31
CA MET A 249 13.23 2.22 -1.19
C MET A 249 14.11 1.37 -0.27
N LEU A 250 14.16 1.71 1.03
CA LEU A 250 14.98 0.98 2.02
C LEU A 250 16.46 0.82 1.63
N GLY A 251 17.00 1.74 0.83
CA GLY A 251 18.38 1.71 0.34
C GLY A 251 18.58 0.99 -0.99
N GLU A 252 17.56 0.34 -1.55
CA GLU A 252 17.64 -0.45 -2.79
C GLU A 252 17.03 0.29 -4.00
N SER A 253 17.51 0.01 -5.23
CA SER A 253 16.98 0.64 -6.45
C SER A 253 15.68 -0.04 -6.91
N VAL A 254 14.56 0.43 -6.36
CA VAL A 254 13.25 -0.24 -6.43
C VAL A 254 12.75 -0.48 -7.86
N PHE A 255 13.02 0.42 -8.81
CA PHE A 255 12.52 0.27 -10.18
C PHE A 255 13.40 -0.63 -11.06
N GLU A 256 14.72 -0.60 -10.86
CA GLU A 256 15.68 -1.41 -11.63
C GLU A 256 15.59 -2.89 -11.26
N GLN A 257 15.22 -3.18 -10.02
CA GLN A 257 15.11 -4.54 -9.48
C GLN A 257 13.74 -5.19 -9.74
N ARG A 258 12.82 -4.50 -10.43
CA ARG A 258 11.52 -5.08 -10.82
C ARG A 258 11.73 -6.26 -11.77
N ARG A 259 10.77 -7.17 -11.74
CA ARG A 259 10.71 -8.38 -12.58
C ARG A 259 9.36 -8.43 -13.31
N PRO A 260 9.12 -7.60 -14.34
CA PRO A 260 7.79 -7.46 -14.96
C PRO A 260 7.18 -8.78 -15.46
N GLU A 261 8.02 -9.74 -15.86
CA GLU A 261 7.61 -11.07 -16.29
C GLU A 261 6.97 -11.90 -15.16
N LEU A 262 7.15 -11.52 -13.90
CA LEU A 262 6.50 -12.13 -12.73
C LEU A 262 5.15 -11.49 -12.37
N TYR A 263 4.73 -10.45 -13.09
CA TYR A 263 3.55 -9.66 -12.76
C TYR A 263 2.43 -9.77 -13.81
N MET A 264 2.44 -10.84 -14.61
CA MET A 264 1.55 -11.02 -15.76
C MET A 264 0.06 -11.07 -15.40
N GLU A 265 -0.28 -11.32 -14.12
CA GLU A 265 -1.63 -11.29 -13.60
C GLU A 265 -2.17 -9.87 -13.43
N LEU A 266 -1.32 -8.84 -13.31
CA LEU A 266 -1.75 -7.46 -13.09
C LEU A 266 -2.76 -6.96 -14.14
N PRO A 267 -2.55 -7.12 -15.46
CA PRO A 267 -3.55 -6.72 -16.46
C PRO A 267 -4.76 -7.66 -16.54
N THR A 268 -4.81 -8.74 -15.76
CA THR A 268 -5.95 -9.67 -15.71
C THR A 268 -6.91 -9.33 -14.57
N HIS A 269 -8.11 -9.91 -14.60
CA HIS A 269 -9.16 -9.66 -13.61
C HIS A 269 -9.76 -10.96 -13.05
N THR A 270 -9.05 -11.64 -12.15
CA THR A 270 -9.48 -12.94 -11.60
C THR A 270 -10.72 -12.86 -10.69
N HIS A 271 -11.11 -11.66 -10.27
CA HIS A 271 -12.25 -11.44 -9.35
C HIS A 271 -13.44 -10.74 -10.03
N SER A 272 -13.51 -10.72 -11.37
CA SER A 272 -14.67 -10.12 -12.09
C SER A 272 -15.91 -11.02 -12.04
N TRP A 273 -15.74 -12.27 -11.60
CA TRP A 273 -16.78 -13.27 -11.39
C TRP A 273 -16.65 -13.86 -9.99
N ASN A 274 -17.66 -14.63 -9.58
CA ASN A 274 -17.66 -15.35 -8.31
C ASN A 274 -16.34 -16.13 -8.09
N PRO A 275 -15.51 -15.78 -7.09
CA PRO A 275 -14.20 -16.41 -6.89
C PRO A 275 -14.29 -17.92 -6.68
N LEU A 276 -15.33 -18.41 -6.00
CA LEU A 276 -15.53 -19.85 -5.78
C LEU A 276 -15.73 -20.62 -7.09
N ASP A 277 -16.45 -20.03 -8.06
CA ASP A 277 -16.64 -20.62 -9.39
C ASP A 277 -15.37 -20.49 -10.22
N PHE A 278 -14.73 -19.30 -10.22
CA PHE A 278 -13.55 -19.01 -11.03
C PHE A 278 -12.37 -19.94 -10.71
N PHE A 279 -12.04 -20.10 -9.43
CA PHE A 279 -10.93 -20.98 -9.02
C PHE A 279 -11.31 -22.46 -9.07
N ALA A 280 -12.58 -22.82 -9.21
CA ALA A 280 -13.02 -24.21 -9.40
C ALA A 280 -13.24 -24.58 -10.87
N LEU A 281 -12.95 -23.67 -11.82
CA LEU A 281 -13.19 -23.89 -13.24
C LEU A 281 -12.55 -25.21 -13.70
N TYR A 282 -13.39 -26.07 -14.28
CA TYR A 282 -13.00 -27.41 -14.77
C TYR A 282 -12.34 -28.31 -13.71
N GLY A 283 -12.63 -28.07 -12.42
CA GLY A 283 -12.04 -28.80 -11.29
C GLY A 283 -10.58 -28.43 -11.00
N HIS A 284 -10.06 -27.36 -11.61
CA HIS A 284 -8.65 -26.99 -11.48
C HIS A 284 -8.37 -26.17 -10.21
N ARG A 285 -7.82 -26.81 -9.17
CA ARG A 285 -7.33 -26.16 -7.94
C ARG A 285 -8.36 -25.21 -7.27
N PRO A 286 -9.53 -25.71 -6.86
CA PRO A 286 -10.51 -24.92 -6.11
C PRO A 286 -9.88 -24.30 -4.87
N LEU A 287 -10.43 -23.18 -4.41
CA LEU A 287 -10.00 -22.58 -3.14
C LEU A 287 -10.22 -23.59 -2.01
N PRO A 288 -9.21 -23.80 -1.13
CA PRO A 288 -9.34 -24.74 -0.04
C PRO A 288 -10.40 -24.26 0.97
N PRO A 289 -11.08 -25.19 1.67
CA PRO A 289 -12.02 -24.84 2.72
C PRO A 289 -11.36 -23.89 3.73
N GLY A 290 -12.05 -22.79 4.01
CA GLY A 290 -11.59 -21.82 5.00
C GLY A 290 -11.95 -22.22 6.43
N ARG A 291 -11.17 -21.74 7.40
CA ARG A 291 -11.49 -21.90 8.83
C ARG A 291 -10.95 -20.72 9.64
N ARG A 292 -11.36 -20.64 10.89
CA ARG A 292 -10.69 -19.80 11.88
C ARG A 292 -9.44 -20.49 12.39
N SER A 293 -8.37 -19.74 12.49
CA SER A 293 -7.08 -20.24 12.95
C SER A 293 -6.32 -19.16 13.67
N ARG A 294 -5.37 -19.56 14.51
CA ARG A 294 -4.46 -18.61 15.14
C ARG A 294 -3.07 -18.72 14.50
N VAL A 295 -2.59 -17.60 13.99
CA VAL A 295 -1.29 -17.49 13.32
C VAL A 295 -0.38 -16.63 14.19
N ALA A 296 0.86 -17.09 14.36
CA ALA A 296 1.89 -16.37 15.08
C ALA A 296 3.03 -15.94 14.16
N VAL A 297 3.72 -14.89 14.59
CA VAL A 297 5.01 -14.46 14.04
C VAL A 297 6.03 -14.43 15.16
N ALA A 298 7.24 -14.85 14.85
CA ALA A 298 8.38 -14.81 15.74
C ALA A 298 9.36 -13.72 15.30
N GLN A 299 9.99 -13.07 16.27
CA GLN A 299 10.97 -12.02 16.07
C GLN A 299 12.23 -12.38 16.85
N PHE A 300 13.36 -12.59 16.15
CA PHE A 300 14.66 -12.87 16.77
C PHE A 300 15.81 -12.61 15.78
N ALA A 301 17.05 -12.58 16.27
CA ALA A 301 18.25 -12.48 15.43
C ALA A 301 18.87 -13.87 15.17
N PRO A 302 18.86 -14.40 13.93
CA PRO A 302 19.49 -15.68 13.64
C PRO A 302 21.01 -15.54 13.50
N THR A 303 21.74 -16.56 13.94
CA THR A 303 23.21 -16.62 13.88
C THR A 303 23.69 -17.59 12.80
N GLY A 304 25.00 -17.70 12.55
CA GLY A 304 25.55 -18.73 11.64
C GLY A 304 25.43 -20.17 12.15
N ASP A 305 25.04 -20.40 13.41
CA ASP A 305 24.90 -21.75 13.99
C ASP A 305 23.49 -22.31 13.77
N VAL A 306 23.37 -23.21 12.80
CA VAL A 306 22.11 -23.88 12.44
C VAL A 306 21.50 -24.66 13.61
N SER A 307 22.32 -25.28 14.47
CA SER A 307 21.82 -26.06 15.60
C SER A 307 21.27 -25.16 16.70
N ALA A 308 21.95 -24.04 16.98
CA ALA A 308 21.47 -23.04 17.93
C ALA A 308 20.17 -22.38 17.43
N ASN A 309 20.12 -22.02 16.15
CA ASN A 309 18.92 -21.46 15.53
C ASN A 309 17.73 -22.42 15.58
N LEU A 310 17.94 -23.72 15.29
CA LEU A 310 16.87 -24.73 15.40
C LEU A 310 16.38 -24.90 16.84
N ALA A 311 17.26 -24.80 17.84
CA ALA A 311 16.85 -24.81 19.25
C ALA A 311 16.01 -23.59 19.60
N ARG A 312 16.39 -22.40 19.10
CA ARG A 312 15.62 -21.17 19.29
C ARG A 312 14.26 -21.21 18.59
N ILE A 313 14.21 -21.74 17.36
CA ILE A 313 12.97 -21.99 16.61
C ILE A 313 12.06 -22.95 17.38
N GLU A 314 12.61 -24.02 17.97
CA GLU A 314 11.84 -24.96 18.78
C GLU A 314 11.22 -24.29 20.01
N GLU A 315 12.00 -23.49 20.74
CA GLU A 315 11.52 -22.73 21.90
C GLU A 315 10.37 -21.78 21.53
N LEU A 316 10.55 -20.96 20.49
CA LEU A 316 9.55 -19.99 20.05
C LEU A 316 8.33 -20.68 19.42
N ALA A 317 8.51 -21.80 18.70
CA ALA A 317 7.40 -22.60 18.18
C ALA A 317 6.59 -23.25 19.31
N ALA A 318 7.27 -23.74 20.36
CA ALA A 318 6.62 -24.24 21.56
C ALA A 318 5.84 -23.13 22.27
N GLN A 319 6.44 -21.95 22.41
CA GLN A 319 5.78 -20.77 22.98
C GLN A 319 4.52 -20.39 22.19
N ALA A 320 4.65 -20.27 20.87
CA ALA A 320 3.53 -19.96 19.99
C ALA A 320 2.40 -20.98 20.13
N ALA A 321 2.71 -22.28 20.07
CA ALA A 321 1.72 -23.34 20.14
C ALA A 321 1.03 -23.42 21.51
N HIS A 322 1.80 -23.37 22.60
CA HIS A 322 1.28 -23.67 23.94
C HIS A 322 0.76 -22.45 24.70
N GLU A 323 1.38 -21.27 24.54
CA GLU A 323 0.97 -20.07 25.24
C GLU A 323 -0.07 -19.27 24.46
N THR A 324 0.09 -19.22 23.13
CA THR A 324 -0.84 -18.47 22.29
C THR A 324 -1.90 -19.34 21.64
N GLY A 325 -1.68 -20.65 21.50
CA GLY A 325 -2.58 -21.55 20.76
C GLY A 325 -2.42 -21.45 19.24
N ALA A 326 -1.27 -20.96 18.75
CA ALA A 326 -1.01 -20.80 17.33
C ALA A 326 -0.84 -22.15 16.62
N GLU A 327 -1.38 -22.25 15.41
CA GLU A 327 -1.34 -23.45 14.57
C GLU A 327 -0.34 -23.30 13.40
N LEU A 328 0.14 -22.08 13.17
CA LEU A 328 1.16 -21.69 12.20
C LEU A 328 2.05 -20.61 12.82
N VAL A 329 3.36 -20.73 12.66
CA VAL A 329 4.35 -19.72 13.09
C VAL A 329 5.23 -19.31 11.91
N VAL A 330 5.36 -18.00 11.71
CA VAL A 330 6.30 -17.41 10.74
C VAL A 330 7.57 -16.97 11.45
N PHE A 331 8.71 -17.45 10.98
CA PHE A 331 10.02 -17.03 11.45
C PHE A 331 10.69 -16.05 10.46
N PRO A 332 11.67 -15.26 10.91
CA PRO A 332 12.40 -14.33 10.06
C PRO A 332 13.13 -14.98 8.88
N GLU A 333 13.55 -14.13 7.95
CA GLU A 333 14.37 -14.53 6.80
C GLU A 333 15.68 -15.13 7.26
N ARG A 334 16.10 -16.21 6.60
CA ARG A 334 17.27 -17.02 6.95
C ARG A 334 17.35 -17.42 8.43
N ALA A 335 16.19 -17.58 9.09
CA ALA A 335 16.09 -18.01 10.49
C ALA A 335 16.89 -19.29 10.80
N LEU A 336 17.04 -20.23 9.85
CA LEU A 336 17.83 -21.45 10.07
C LEU A 336 19.33 -21.21 9.95
N THR A 337 19.78 -20.36 9.03
CA THR A 337 21.19 -20.31 8.58
C THR A 337 21.91 -19.01 8.94
N GLY A 338 21.24 -18.06 9.60
CA GLY A 338 21.78 -16.73 9.89
C GLY A 338 21.83 -15.83 8.66
N LEU A 339 22.13 -14.55 8.87
CA LEU A 339 22.24 -13.53 7.81
C LEU A 339 23.67 -13.34 7.26
N GLU A 340 24.69 -13.85 7.94
CA GLU A 340 26.10 -13.76 7.51
C GLU A 340 26.46 -14.78 6.41
N ALA A 341 27.74 -15.01 6.10
CA ALA A 341 28.16 -15.92 5.01
C ALA A 341 27.43 -17.29 5.10
N PRO A 342 26.80 -17.76 4.01
CA PRO A 342 25.77 -18.80 4.11
C PRO A 342 26.39 -20.18 4.39
N ALA A 343 26.08 -20.74 5.57
CA ALA A 343 26.09 -22.18 5.75
C ALA A 343 24.82 -22.76 5.10
N ALA A 344 24.87 -22.91 3.77
CA ALA A 344 23.73 -23.42 3.01
C ALA A 344 23.39 -24.85 3.43
N VAL A 345 22.10 -25.18 3.42
CA VAL A 345 21.61 -26.49 3.81
C VAL A 345 20.75 -27.07 2.70
N ARG A 346 20.81 -28.40 2.56
CA ARG A 346 19.93 -29.13 1.65
C ARG A 346 18.59 -29.47 2.31
N LEU A 347 17.54 -29.52 1.51
CA LEU A 347 16.20 -29.88 1.99
C LEU A 347 16.04 -31.37 2.31
N ASP A 348 16.87 -32.24 1.77
CA ASP A 348 16.94 -33.65 2.19
C ASP A 348 17.88 -33.86 3.39
N GLY A 349 18.41 -32.76 3.96
CA GLY A 349 19.41 -32.77 5.01
C GLY A 349 18.86 -32.84 6.45
N PRO A 350 19.77 -33.00 7.43
CA PRO A 350 19.41 -33.16 8.85
C PRO A 350 18.74 -31.91 9.45
N ALA A 351 19.06 -30.71 8.95
CA ALA A 351 18.43 -29.47 9.40
C ALA A 351 16.92 -29.46 9.12
N LEU A 352 16.51 -29.85 7.90
CA LEU A 352 15.09 -29.91 7.57
C LEU A 352 14.39 -31.05 8.32
N ALA A 353 15.03 -32.21 8.47
CA ALA A 353 14.48 -33.31 9.25
C ALA A 353 14.18 -32.89 10.70
N ARG A 354 15.07 -32.08 11.31
CA ARG A 354 14.86 -31.54 12.66
C ARG A 354 13.74 -30.49 12.69
N LEU A 355 13.64 -29.61 11.69
CA LEU A 355 12.53 -28.65 11.58
C LEU A 355 11.17 -29.36 11.48
N ILE A 356 11.07 -30.43 10.68
CA ILE A 356 9.87 -31.27 10.57
C ILE A 356 9.55 -31.94 11.92
N ALA A 357 10.56 -32.43 12.64
CA ALA A 357 10.36 -33.01 13.96
C ALA A 357 9.82 -32.00 14.98
N ILE A 358 10.28 -30.74 14.94
CA ILE A 358 9.75 -29.64 15.76
C ILE A 358 8.27 -29.40 15.42
N ALA A 359 7.95 -29.24 14.13
CA ALA A 359 6.57 -29.05 13.66
C ALA A 359 5.64 -30.19 14.12
N ALA A 360 6.09 -31.44 14.02
CA ALA A 360 5.34 -32.61 14.45
C ALA A 360 5.16 -32.69 15.98
N ARG A 361 6.23 -32.42 16.75
CA ARG A 361 6.23 -32.43 18.23
C ARG A 361 5.24 -31.42 18.81
N HIS A 362 5.22 -30.21 18.24
CA HIS A 362 4.37 -29.12 18.71
C HIS A 362 3.03 -29.02 17.96
N ARG A 363 2.80 -29.91 16.97
CA ARG A 363 1.59 -29.95 16.13
C ARG A 363 1.28 -28.60 15.48
N VAL A 364 2.32 -27.95 14.97
CA VAL A 364 2.27 -26.60 14.42
C VAL A 364 2.87 -26.58 13.02
N HIS A 365 2.39 -25.70 12.15
CA HIS A 365 3.04 -25.40 10.88
C HIS A 365 4.12 -24.33 11.09
N ILE A 366 5.21 -24.44 10.37
CA ILE A 366 6.36 -23.54 10.50
C ILE A 366 6.77 -23.09 9.10
N ILE A 367 6.84 -21.78 8.87
CA ILE A 367 7.59 -21.22 7.75
C ILE A 367 8.92 -20.70 8.29
N ALA A 368 10.03 -21.18 7.73
CA ALA A 368 11.35 -20.76 8.14
C ALA A 368 12.25 -20.50 6.93
N GLY A 369 12.98 -19.38 6.98
CA GLY A 369 13.94 -19.00 5.95
C GLY A 369 15.29 -19.71 6.11
N LEU A 370 15.98 -19.96 5.01
CA LEU A 370 17.31 -20.57 4.95
C LEU A 370 18.07 -20.17 3.68
N ALA A 371 19.40 -20.21 3.76
CA ALA A 371 20.22 -20.43 2.57
C ALA A 371 20.08 -21.91 2.15
N GLU A 372 19.48 -22.13 1.00
CA GLU A 372 19.27 -23.45 0.41
C GLU A 372 20.38 -23.77 -0.58
N GLU A 373 20.89 -25.01 -0.54
CA GLU A 373 21.71 -25.60 -1.59
C GLU A 373 20.94 -26.72 -2.28
N ASP A 374 20.93 -26.71 -3.62
CA ASP A 374 20.56 -27.86 -4.43
C ASP A 374 21.60 -28.11 -5.53
N ASP A 375 21.33 -29.07 -6.42
CA ASP A 375 22.27 -29.45 -7.47
C ASP A 375 22.47 -28.36 -8.55
N ALA A 376 21.59 -27.35 -8.60
CA ALA A 376 21.62 -26.23 -9.54
C ALA A 376 22.27 -24.96 -8.96
N GLY A 377 22.27 -24.79 -7.63
CA GLY A 377 22.98 -23.70 -6.99
C GLY A 377 22.50 -23.35 -5.58
N LEU A 378 22.78 -22.11 -5.19
CA LEU A 378 22.41 -21.54 -3.90
C LEU A 378 21.20 -20.60 -4.05
N TYR A 379 20.31 -20.61 -3.07
CA TYR A 379 19.08 -19.82 -3.08
C TYR A 379 18.79 -19.26 -1.68
N ASN A 380 18.17 -18.07 -1.62
CA ASN A 380 17.50 -17.61 -0.41
C ASN A 380 16.06 -18.13 -0.44
N SER A 381 15.73 -19.06 0.46
CA SER A 381 14.51 -19.85 0.41
C SER A 381 13.75 -19.82 1.71
N ALA A 382 12.45 -20.07 1.63
CA ALA A 382 11.60 -20.34 2.78
C ALA A 382 10.85 -21.65 2.56
N VAL A 383 10.81 -22.48 3.60
CA VAL A 383 10.12 -23.77 3.58
C VAL A 383 8.95 -23.75 4.54
N LEU A 384 7.78 -24.14 4.05
CA LEU A 384 6.59 -24.37 4.86
C LEU A 384 6.54 -25.84 5.21
N VAL A 385 6.68 -26.16 6.49
CA VAL A 385 6.54 -27.53 7.02
C VAL A 385 5.33 -27.61 7.93
N GLY A 386 4.63 -28.74 7.90
CA GLY A 386 3.56 -29.07 8.82
C GLY A 386 3.90 -30.33 9.62
N PRO A 387 2.99 -30.77 10.51
CA PRO A 387 3.20 -31.97 11.32
C PRO A 387 3.39 -33.26 10.51
N GLN A 388 2.96 -33.27 9.25
CA GLN A 388 3.06 -34.41 8.33
C GLN A 388 4.28 -34.34 7.39
N GLY A 389 5.07 -33.26 7.42
CA GLY A 389 6.22 -33.07 6.55
C GLY A 389 6.19 -31.73 5.79
N VAL A 390 6.90 -31.68 4.67
CA VAL A 390 7.00 -30.46 3.84
C VAL A 390 5.70 -30.20 3.09
N VAL A 391 5.18 -28.98 3.20
CA VAL A 391 4.02 -28.48 2.45
C VAL A 391 4.46 -27.78 1.17
N GLY A 392 5.54 -26.99 1.25
CA GLY A 392 6.00 -26.21 0.11
C GLY A 392 7.33 -25.51 0.33
N ARG A 393 7.92 -25.02 -0.77
CA ARG A 393 9.16 -24.23 -0.81
C ARG A 393 8.96 -23.03 -1.71
N HIS A 394 9.40 -21.87 -1.26
CA HIS A 394 9.51 -20.65 -2.06
C HIS A 394 10.97 -20.19 -2.11
N ARG A 395 11.41 -19.69 -3.26
CA ARG A 395 12.74 -19.09 -3.48
C ARG A 395 12.53 -17.60 -3.72
N LYS A 396 13.28 -16.74 -3.03
CA LYS A 396 13.18 -15.28 -3.12
C LYS A 396 13.31 -14.85 -4.59
N LEU A 397 12.39 -14.02 -5.08
CA LEU A 397 12.33 -13.65 -6.49
C LEU A 397 13.08 -12.35 -6.77
N HIS A 398 12.99 -11.41 -5.84
CA HIS A 398 13.69 -10.13 -5.87
C HIS A 398 14.85 -10.19 -4.89
N LEU A 399 16.05 -10.38 -5.41
CA LEU A 399 17.26 -10.35 -4.60
C LEU A 399 17.59 -8.89 -4.30
N ASP A 400 17.97 -8.61 -3.05
CA ASP A 400 18.59 -7.33 -2.68
C ASP A 400 20.09 -7.37 -2.95
N ALA A 401 20.79 -6.25 -2.71
CA ALA A 401 22.22 -6.16 -2.96
C ALA A 401 23.04 -7.20 -2.16
N SER A 402 22.53 -7.66 -1.01
CA SER A 402 23.23 -8.66 -0.20
C SER A 402 23.10 -10.07 -0.79
N ASP A 403 21.91 -10.40 -1.30
CA ASP A 403 21.61 -11.71 -1.88
C ASP A 403 22.20 -11.93 -3.26
N HIS A 404 22.27 -10.88 -4.08
CA HIS A 404 22.78 -10.95 -5.46
C HIS A 404 24.20 -11.53 -5.57
N ASN A 405 25.00 -11.45 -4.51
CA ASN A 405 26.38 -11.93 -4.51
C ASN A 405 26.50 -13.45 -4.36
N TRP A 406 25.46 -14.14 -3.91
CA TRP A 406 25.56 -15.56 -3.56
C TRP A 406 24.34 -16.40 -3.97
N ALA A 407 23.14 -15.81 -4.08
CA ALA A 407 21.91 -16.51 -4.39
C ALA A 407 21.51 -16.37 -5.86
N THR A 408 20.89 -17.42 -6.39
CA THR A 408 20.15 -17.39 -7.65
C THR A 408 18.70 -16.99 -7.37
N PRO A 409 18.08 -16.11 -8.17
CA PRO A 409 16.68 -15.76 -7.97
C PRO A 409 15.76 -16.94 -8.27
N GLY A 410 14.64 -17.03 -7.56
CA GLY A 410 13.57 -17.95 -7.90
C GLY A 410 12.85 -17.56 -9.21
N ALA A 411 12.02 -18.48 -9.71
CA ALA A 411 11.37 -18.38 -11.00
C ALA A 411 9.85 -18.13 -10.95
N ASP A 412 9.17 -18.46 -9.85
CA ASP A 412 7.70 -18.34 -9.74
C ASP A 412 7.27 -18.16 -8.28
N TRP A 413 6.06 -17.62 -8.07
CA TRP A 413 5.48 -17.37 -6.76
C TRP A 413 5.04 -18.66 -6.07
N GLY A 414 5.53 -18.91 -4.85
CA GLY A 414 5.10 -20.02 -4.01
C GLY A 414 3.66 -19.85 -3.51
N VAL A 415 2.74 -20.68 -4.03
CA VAL A 415 1.33 -20.73 -3.64
C VAL A 415 0.91 -22.14 -3.25
N PHE A 416 0.45 -22.31 -2.00
CA PHE A 416 0.17 -23.60 -1.38
C PHE A 416 -1.22 -23.63 -0.76
N ASP A 417 -1.98 -24.71 -1.02
CA ASP A 417 -3.27 -24.91 -0.36
C ASP A 417 -3.05 -25.56 1.01
N THR A 418 -3.60 -24.95 2.04
CA THR A 418 -3.44 -25.39 3.42
C THR A 418 -4.79 -25.42 4.14
N MET A 419 -4.79 -25.96 5.35
CA MET A 419 -5.96 -25.88 6.23
C MET A 419 -6.28 -24.44 6.70
N PHE A 420 -5.41 -23.46 6.44
CA PHE A 420 -5.63 -22.05 6.80
C PHE A 420 -6.27 -21.25 5.66
N GLY A 421 -6.40 -21.84 4.48
CA GLY A 421 -6.65 -21.13 3.23
C GLY A 421 -5.50 -21.36 2.24
N ARG A 422 -5.61 -20.72 1.08
CA ARG A 422 -4.52 -20.67 0.11
C ARG A 422 -3.49 -19.66 0.60
N VAL A 423 -2.24 -20.09 0.68
CA VAL A 423 -1.13 -19.32 1.24
C VAL A 423 -0.18 -18.92 0.12
N GLY A 424 0.20 -17.65 0.09
CA GLY A 424 1.32 -17.14 -0.69
C GLY A 424 2.54 -16.89 0.19
N VAL A 425 3.75 -17.00 -0.37
CA VAL A 425 5.00 -16.72 0.35
C VAL A 425 5.77 -15.60 -0.33
N LEU A 426 6.22 -14.65 0.48
CA LEU A 426 7.21 -13.62 0.12
C LEU A 426 8.42 -13.80 1.02
N ILE A 427 9.61 -13.36 0.58
CA ILE A 427 10.80 -13.31 1.46
C ILE A 427 11.40 -11.91 1.42
N GLY A 428 11.46 -11.25 2.58
CA GLY A 428 12.14 -9.98 2.78
C GLY A 428 11.86 -8.96 1.68
N HIS A 429 12.87 -8.76 0.83
CA HIS A 429 12.84 -7.81 -0.28
C HIS A 429 11.69 -8.02 -1.29
N ASP A 430 11.16 -9.24 -1.43
CA ASP A 430 9.94 -9.47 -2.24
C ASP A 430 8.78 -8.57 -1.79
N ALA A 431 8.68 -8.25 -0.49
CA ALA A 431 7.61 -7.42 0.07
C ALA A 431 7.79 -5.90 -0.18
N ALA A 432 8.96 -5.48 -0.64
CA ALA A 432 9.20 -4.10 -1.08
C ALA A 432 8.40 -3.78 -2.37
N PHE A 433 8.13 -4.80 -3.19
CA PHE A 433 7.42 -4.67 -4.46
C PHE A 433 5.91 -4.85 -4.24
N PRO A 434 5.09 -3.78 -4.39
CA PRO A 434 3.63 -3.90 -4.22
C PRO A 434 2.98 -4.90 -5.19
N GLU A 435 3.57 -5.07 -6.38
CA GLU A 435 3.11 -6.03 -7.38
C GLU A 435 3.07 -7.47 -6.83
N ALA A 436 4.02 -7.83 -5.95
CA ALA A 436 4.14 -9.18 -5.39
C ALA A 436 2.91 -9.60 -4.60
N GLY A 437 2.49 -8.76 -3.65
CA GLY A 437 1.28 -9.00 -2.86
C GLY A 437 0.02 -9.05 -3.73
N ARG A 438 -0.05 -8.18 -4.75
CA ARG A 438 -1.18 -8.15 -5.68
C ARG A 438 -1.27 -9.40 -6.54
N VAL A 439 -0.16 -9.90 -7.06
CA VAL A 439 -0.12 -11.16 -7.82
C VAL A 439 -0.59 -12.33 -6.96
N LEU A 440 -0.09 -12.44 -5.71
CA LEU A 440 -0.51 -13.50 -4.78
C LEU A 440 -2.02 -13.43 -4.49
N ALA A 441 -2.56 -12.23 -4.28
CA ALA A 441 -4.00 -12.04 -4.10
C ALA A 441 -4.79 -12.44 -5.36
N LEU A 442 -4.31 -12.11 -6.56
CA LEU A 442 -4.95 -12.50 -7.82
C LEU A 442 -4.90 -14.02 -8.07
N ARG A 443 -3.90 -14.71 -7.52
CA ARG A 443 -3.82 -16.19 -7.48
C ARG A 443 -4.71 -16.83 -6.41
N GLY A 444 -5.50 -16.02 -5.69
CA GLY A 444 -6.49 -16.48 -4.72
C GLY A 444 -5.93 -16.74 -3.33
N CYS A 445 -4.75 -16.20 -2.98
CA CYS A 445 -4.21 -16.35 -1.63
C CYS A 445 -5.06 -15.60 -0.61
N ASP A 446 -5.34 -16.22 0.53
CA ASP A 446 -6.06 -15.63 1.66
C ASP A 446 -5.10 -15.09 2.74
N LEU A 447 -3.91 -15.68 2.79
CA LEU A 447 -2.84 -15.38 3.75
C LEU A 447 -1.51 -15.30 3.01
N ILE A 448 -0.73 -14.27 3.31
CA ILE A 448 0.66 -14.14 2.86
C ILE A 448 1.58 -14.34 4.06
N LEU A 449 2.57 -15.23 3.91
CA LEU A 449 3.65 -15.43 4.89
C LEU A 449 4.90 -14.70 4.39
N CYS A 450 5.49 -13.89 5.26
CA CYS A 450 6.66 -13.09 4.92
C CYS A 450 7.75 -13.22 5.99
N PRO A 451 8.61 -14.26 5.89
CA PRO A 451 9.93 -14.27 6.51
C PRO A 451 10.76 -13.10 5.98
N ALA A 452 11.23 -12.22 6.84
CA ALA A 452 11.93 -11.00 6.43
C ALA A 452 13.17 -10.70 7.28
N ALA A 453 14.13 -10.05 6.63
CA ALA A 453 15.22 -9.31 7.24
C ALA A 453 15.31 -7.94 6.56
N LEU A 454 14.28 -7.12 6.74
CA LEU A 454 14.21 -5.77 6.17
C LEU A 454 14.80 -4.74 7.14
N ARG A 455 15.73 -3.94 6.63
CA ARG A 455 16.32 -2.79 7.33
C ARG A 455 15.51 -1.53 7.08
N GLY A 456 15.77 -0.52 7.92
CA GLY A 456 15.19 0.81 7.74
C GLY A 456 13.84 0.98 8.42
N ASN A 457 13.13 2.06 8.06
CA ASN A 457 11.89 2.44 8.72
C ASN A 457 10.68 1.89 7.98
N LEU A 458 9.95 0.96 8.61
CA LEU A 458 8.73 0.34 8.07
C LEU A 458 7.47 0.79 8.82
N THR A 459 7.65 1.63 9.84
CA THR A 459 6.60 2.05 10.76
C THR A 459 6.71 3.52 11.08
N ALA A 460 5.59 4.18 11.37
CA ALA A 460 5.60 5.53 11.94
C ALA A 460 4.52 5.66 13.01
N ALA A 461 4.84 6.42 14.05
CA ALA A 461 3.91 6.78 15.10
C ALA A 461 3.11 8.03 14.69
N HIS A 462 1.98 8.24 15.34
CA HIS A 462 1.18 9.45 15.25
C HIS A 462 0.84 9.95 16.65
N ALA A 463 0.93 11.26 16.86
CA ALA A 463 0.67 11.88 18.17
C ALA A 463 -0.82 11.97 18.56
N GLY A 464 -1.72 11.43 17.73
CA GLY A 464 -3.16 11.71 17.75
C GLY A 464 -3.56 12.87 16.83
N SER A 465 -4.86 12.96 16.57
CA SER A 465 -5.50 13.94 15.68
C SER A 465 -6.60 14.67 16.44
N THR A 466 -6.68 15.99 16.24
CA THR A 466 -7.78 16.81 16.78
C THR A 466 -8.99 16.89 15.85
N VAL A 467 -8.85 16.47 14.59
CA VAL A 467 -9.97 16.37 13.64
C VAL A 467 -10.97 15.33 14.14
N ALA A 468 -12.26 15.69 14.11
CA ALA A 468 -13.35 14.81 14.50
C ALA A 468 -13.41 13.58 13.59
N GLN A 469 -13.71 12.42 14.18
CA GLN A 469 -13.82 11.14 13.48
C GLN A 469 -15.07 10.39 13.93
N ASN A 470 -15.65 9.61 13.02
CA ASN A 470 -16.77 8.72 13.37
C ASN A 470 -16.26 7.54 14.21
N TYR A 471 -17.01 7.14 15.24
CA TYR A 471 -16.74 5.89 15.95
C TYR A 471 -16.80 4.71 14.96
N PRO A 472 -15.88 3.71 15.03
CA PRO A 472 -14.86 3.46 16.07
C PRO A 472 -13.44 3.96 15.73
N ILE A 473 -13.28 4.92 14.82
CA ILE A 473 -11.96 5.38 14.37
C ILE A 473 -11.19 6.04 15.53
N PRO A 474 -9.97 5.58 15.85
CA PRO A 474 -9.18 6.12 16.95
C PRO A 474 -8.56 7.48 16.60
N THR A 475 -8.70 8.44 17.52
CA THR A 475 -8.09 9.79 17.40
C THR A 475 -6.88 10.01 18.31
N GLY A 476 -6.66 9.15 19.31
CA GLY A 476 -5.51 9.25 20.22
C GLY A 476 -4.17 8.92 19.57
N ALA A 477 -3.09 9.03 20.34
CA ALA A 477 -1.76 8.62 19.88
C ALA A 477 -1.72 7.13 19.51
N ASP A 478 -0.91 6.79 18.51
CA ASP A 478 -0.69 5.42 18.05
C ASP A 478 0.78 5.22 17.66
N PRO A 479 1.53 4.37 18.38
CA PRO A 479 2.93 4.09 18.08
C PRO A 479 3.13 3.32 16.77
N HIS A 480 2.06 2.74 16.22
CA HIS A 480 2.06 1.94 15.00
C HIS A 480 1.04 2.48 14.00
N HIS A 481 0.89 3.80 13.93
CA HIS A 481 -0.05 4.46 13.02
C HIS A 481 0.13 3.99 11.57
N TRP A 482 1.36 4.05 11.07
CA TRP A 482 1.76 3.42 9.81
C TRP A 482 2.57 2.16 10.09
N HIS A 483 2.26 1.11 9.33
CA HIS A 483 3.05 -0.11 9.22
C HIS A 483 2.95 -0.59 7.77
N LEU A 484 4.07 -0.70 7.05
CA LEU A 484 4.06 -1.04 5.62
C LEU A 484 3.27 -2.34 5.35
N MET A 485 3.50 -3.38 6.15
CA MET A 485 2.84 -4.67 5.97
C MET A 485 1.34 -4.66 6.28
N ARG A 486 0.85 -3.68 7.07
CA ARG A 486 -0.59 -3.47 7.25
C ARG A 486 -1.22 -2.95 5.96
N ALA A 487 -0.58 -1.95 5.33
CA ALA A 487 -1.05 -1.44 4.04
C ALA A 487 -1.04 -2.53 2.96
N ARG A 488 0.01 -3.36 2.93
CA ARG A 488 0.13 -4.53 2.03
C ARG A 488 -0.98 -5.56 2.24
N ALA A 489 -1.37 -5.81 3.48
CA ALA A 489 -2.49 -6.71 3.81
C ALA A 489 -3.82 -6.15 3.31
N GLY A 490 -4.10 -4.89 3.66
CA GLY A 490 -5.34 -4.18 3.35
C GLY A 490 -5.57 -4.01 1.85
N GLU A 491 -4.59 -3.49 1.09
CA GLU A 491 -4.72 -3.26 -0.35
C GLU A 491 -4.94 -4.54 -1.17
N ASN A 492 -4.62 -5.70 -0.60
CA ASN A 492 -4.75 -6.99 -1.27
C ASN A 492 -5.91 -7.84 -0.72
N ASN A 493 -6.61 -7.35 0.32
CA ASN A 493 -7.61 -8.11 1.08
C ASN A 493 -7.10 -9.52 1.43
N VAL A 494 -5.95 -9.58 2.09
CA VAL A 494 -5.34 -10.81 2.61
C VAL A 494 -4.92 -10.61 4.05
N PHE A 495 -4.91 -11.69 4.83
CA PHE A 495 -4.10 -11.68 6.04
C PHE A 495 -2.62 -11.66 5.65
N LEU A 496 -1.78 -10.99 6.45
CA LEU A 496 -0.34 -10.98 6.22
C LEU A 496 0.39 -11.23 7.55
N ALA A 497 1.16 -12.32 7.62
CA ALA A 497 2.01 -12.65 8.74
C ALA A 497 3.47 -12.32 8.39
N PHE A 498 3.98 -11.25 8.97
CA PHE A 498 5.31 -10.70 8.73
C PHE A 498 6.21 -10.95 9.95
N ALA A 499 7.29 -11.68 9.74
CA ALA A 499 8.28 -11.98 10.77
C ALA A 499 9.61 -11.36 10.35
N ASN A 500 10.04 -10.31 11.06
CA ASN A 500 11.26 -9.60 10.75
C ASN A 500 12.34 -9.86 11.80
N VAL A 501 13.60 -9.83 11.37
CA VAL A 501 14.74 -9.83 12.29
C VAL A 501 14.70 -8.60 13.20
N ILE A 502 15.11 -8.79 14.46
CA ILE A 502 15.41 -7.69 15.37
C ILE A 502 16.88 -7.71 15.78
N ASP A 503 17.60 -6.67 15.39
CA ASP A 503 18.98 -6.39 15.77
C ASP A 503 19.21 -4.91 15.47
N GLU A 504 19.02 -4.07 16.48
CA GLU A 504 19.13 -2.62 16.35
C GLU A 504 20.53 -2.18 15.91
N SER A 505 21.56 -2.93 16.32
CA SER A 505 22.96 -2.63 15.99
C SER A 505 23.25 -2.79 14.49
N ALA A 506 22.55 -3.72 13.83
CA ALA A 506 22.63 -3.95 12.39
C ALA A 506 21.52 -3.24 11.57
N GLY A 507 20.67 -2.45 12.24
CA GLY A 507 19.59 -1.68 11.60
C GLY A 507 18.31 -2.46 11.33
N TYR A 508 18.15 -3.65 11.90
CA TYR A 508 16.93 -4.45 11.85
C TYR A 508 16.02 -4.11 13.04
N ARG A 509 14.90 -3.45 12.79
CA ARG A 509 14.03 -2.89 13.84
C ARG A 509 12.96 -3.84 14.37
N GLY A 510 12.88 -5.08 13.85
CA GLY A 510 11.78 -5.98 14.14
C GLY A 510 10.46 -5.44 13.61
N LYS A 511 9.50 -5.20 14.52
CA LYS A 511 8.10 -4.85 14.26
C LYS A 511 7.35 -5.94 13.49
N SER A 512 7.63 -7.19 13.85
CA SER A 512 6.90 -8.35 13.33
C SER A 512 5.42 -8.25 13.71
N GLY A 513 4.52 -8.69 12.84
CA GLY A 513 3.10 -8.69 13.14
C GLY A 513 2.24 -9.55 12.23
N VAL A 514 1.03 -9.83 12.67
CA VAL A 514 -0.05 -10.42 11.86
C VAL A 514 -1.07 -9.32 11.61
N PHE A 515 -1.34 -9.04 10.33
CA PHE A 515 -2.19 -7.93 9.90
C PHE A 515 -3.44 -8.45 9.20
N GLY A 516 -4.57 -7.80 9.50
CA GLY A 516 -5.87 -8.09 8.92
C GLY A 516 -6.04 -7.58 7.48
N PRO A 517 -7.05 -8.08 6.76
CA PRO A 517 -7.27 -7.81 5.33
C PRO A 517 -8.09 -6.56 5.03
N ASP A 518 -8.73 -5.95 6.03
CA ASP A 518 -9.66 -4.85 5.84
C ASP A 518 -8.98 -3.51 6.11
N THR A 519 -9.07 -2.63 5.11
CA THR A 519 -8.50 -1.30 5.15
C THR A 519 -9.29 -0.35 6.06
N PHE A 520 -10.60 -0.55 6.14
CA PHE A 520 -11.53 0.38 6.80
C PHE A 520 -12.02 -0.14 8.16
N GLU A 521 -11.53 -1.30 8.61
CA GLU A 521 -11.94 -1.93 9.87
C GLU A 521 -11.23 -1.31 11.09
N PHE A 522 -12.04 -0.87 12.06
CA PHE A 522 -11.59 -0.49 13.39
C PHE A 522 -12.49 -1.14 14.47
N PRO A 523 -11.93 -1.61 15.61
CA PRO A 523 -10.50 -1.79 15.87
C PRO A 523 -9.90 -2.78 14.87
N ARG A 524 -8.63 -2.54 14.51
CA ARG A 524 -7.93 -3.38 13.53
C ARG A 524 -7.77 -4.80 14.10
N ARG A 525 -7.91 -5.80 13.23
CA ARG A 525 -7.58 -7.20 13.56
C ARG A 525 -6.10 -7.44 13.32
N GLU A 526 -5.29 -7.17 14.34
CA GLU A 526 -3.85 -7.34 14.22
C GLU A 526 -3.19 -7.65 15.56
N ALA A 527 -1.95 -8.14 15.48
CA ALA A 527 -1.06 -8.23 16.61
C ALA A 527 0.36 -7.90 16.18
N ILE A 528 1.08 -7.10 16.97
CA ILE A 528 2.39 -6.55 16.62
C ILE A 528 3.35 -6.79 17.80
N LEU A 529 4.54 -7.29 17.50
CA LEU A 529 5.66 -7.33 18.44
C LEU A 529 6.35 -5.97 18.49
N GLY A 530 6.42 -5.40 19.69
CA GLY A 530 7.05 -4.11 19.94
C GLY A 530 8.57 -4.17 19.87
N GLU A 531 9.23 -4.22 21.02
CA GLU A 531 10.69 -4.28 21.16
C GLU A 531 11.11 -5.66 21.65
N GLY A 532 12.37 -6.04 21.38
CA GLY A 532 12.95 -7.31 21.81
C GLY A 532 12.51 -8.54 21.01
N GLU A 533 13.03 -9.69 21.40
CA GLU A 533 12.65 -10.97 20.80
C GLU A 533 11.35 -11.53 21.38
N GLY A 534 10.63 -12.34 20.62
CA GLY A 534 9.46 -13.05 21.12
C GLY A 534 8.51 -13.51 20.03
N VAL A 535 7.28 -13.83 20.47
CA VAL A 535 6.18 -14.29 19.62
C VAL A 535 4.92 -13.48 19.90
N VAL A 536 4.18 -13.13 18.85
CA VAL A 536 2.80 -12.63 18.98
C VAL A 536 1.90 -13.38 18.00
N ALA A 537 0.63 -13.53 18.35
CA ALA A 537 -0.35 -14.21 17.52
C ALA A 537 -1.65 -13.42 17.38
N ALA A 538 -2.29 -13.58 16.23
CA ALA A 538 -3.63 -13.07 15.96
C ALA A 538 -4.54 -14.20 15.44
N GLU A 539 -5.84 -14.05 15.67
CA GLU A 539 -6.83 -14.89 15.00
C GLU A 539 -7.02 -14.40 13.56
N ILE A 540 -7.02 -15.34 12.62
CA ILE A 540 -7.42 -15.13 11.24
C ILE A 540 -8.72 -15.88 10.97
N ASP A 541 -9.54 -15.35 10.07
CA ASP A 541 -10.78 -15.98 9.65
C ASP A 541 -10.80 -16.06 8.13
N THR A 542 -10.62 -17.27 7.58
CA THR A 542 -10.76 -17.52 6.14
C THR A 542 -12.04 -18.26 5.78
N THR A 543 -12.95 -18.45 6.76
CA THR A 543 -14.21 -19.19 6.62
C THR A 543 -15.08 -18.59 5.53
N ASN A 544 -16.00 -19.41 5.03
CA ASN A 544 -17.08 -18.97 4.18
C ASN A 544 -18.38 -19.59 4.68
N LEU A 545 -19.48 -18.83 4.68
CA LEU A 545 -20.79 -19.47 4.85
C LEU A 545 -21.07 -20.38 3.65
N ASP A 546 -21.93 -21.37 3.84
CA ASP A 546 -22.40 -22.23 2.74
C ASP A 546 -23.39 -21.47 1.85
N THR A 547 -22.86 -20.49 1.13
CA THR A 547 -23.58 -19.60 0.23
C THR A 547 -22.89 -19.60 -1.13
N ARG A 548 -23.67 -19.31 -2.18
CA ARG A 548 -23.15 -19.29 -3.55
C ARG A 548 -21.97 -18.33 -3.75
N TYR A 549 -22.02 -17.18 -3.10
CA TYR A 549 -20.97 -16.15 -3.16
C TYR A 549 -20.15 -16.15 -1.87
N PRO A 550 -18.86 -15.78 -1.92
CA PRO A 550 -18.07 -15.67 -0.72
C PRO A 550 -18.61 -14.57 0.20
N THR A 551 -18.62 -14.84 1.50
CA THR A 551 -19.09 -13.94 2.56
C THR A 551 -17.95 -13.26 3.30
N ASN A 552 -16.74 -13.81 3.21
CA ASN A 552 -15.57 -13.29 3.91
C ASN A 552 -14.74 -12.38 2.99
N VAL A 553 -14.26 -11.26 3.56
CA VAL A 553 -13.50 -10.23 2.84
C VAL A 553 -12.26 -10.79 2.13
N VAL A 554 -11.55 -11.77 2.70
CA VAL A 554 -10.35 -12.36 2.03
C VAL A 554 -10.69 -13.21 0.82
N ARG A 555 -11.91 -13.75 0.79
CA ARG A 555 -12.43 -14.56 -0.31
C ARG A 555 -13.07 -13.70 -1.39
N ARG A 556 -13.76 -12.63 -0.99
CA ARG A 556 -14.38 -11.66 -1.90
C ARG A 556 -13.37 -10.76 -2.58
N LYS A 557 -12.38 -10.29 -1.83
CA LYS A 557 -11.37 -9.30 -2.23
C LYS A 557 -11.98 -8.07 -2.89
N ASP A 558 -12.77 -7.32 -2.12
CA ASP A 558 -13.54 -6.19 -2.64
C ASP A 558 -12.66 -5.11 -3.30
N LEU A 559 -11.50 -4.75 -2.72
CA LEU A 559 -10.56 -3.82 -3.36
C LEU A 559 -9.96 -4.41 -4.65
N VAL A 560 -9.64 -5.70 -4.66
CA VAL A 560 -9.10 -6.37 -5.87
C VAL A 560 -10.17 -6.44 -6.98
N THR A 561 -11.44 -6.53 -6.60
CA THR A 561 -12.58 -6.54 -7.54
C THR A 561 -12.81 -5.18 -8.19
N MET A 562 -12.47 -4.08 -7.49
CA MET A 562 -12.68 -2.71 -7.99
C MET A 562 -11.55 -2.20 -8.91
N ARG A 563 -10.52 -3.02 -9.15
CA ARG A 563 -9.39 -2.67 -10.02
C ARG A 563 -9.86 -2.32 -11.43
N GLN A 564 -9.01 -1.59 -12.16
CA GLN A 564 -9.21 -1.25 -13.57
C GLN A 564 -8.06 -1.77 -14.45
N PRO A 565 -7.97 -3.10 -14.70
CA PRO A 565 -6.79 -3.73 -15.32
C PRO A 565 -6.44 -3.25 -16.73
N HIS A 566 -7.39 -2.66 -17.45
CA HIS A 566 -7.17 -2.10 -18.77
C HIS A 566 -6.18 -0.92 -18.79
N HIS A 567 -5.91 -0.28 -17.63
CA HIS A 567 -4.85 0.73 -17.50
C HIS A 567 -3.47 0.15 -17.19
N TYR A 568 -3.37 -1.13 -16.80
CA TYR A 568 -2.20 -1.66 -16.10
C TYR A 568 -1.17 -2.35 -17.00
N LEU A 569 -1.39 -2.36 -18.32
CA LEU A 569 -0.45 -2.92 -19.29
C LEU A 569 1.00 -2.37 -19.15
N PRO A 570 1.23 -1.08 -18.84
CA PRO A 570 2.59 -0.58 -18.64
C PRO A 570 3.33 -1.18 -17.43
N LEU A 571 2.62 -1.82 -16.48
CA LEU A 571 3.26 -2.42 -15.31
C LEU A 571 4.02 -3.71 -15.64
N ILE A 572 3.74 -4.33 -16.79
CA ILE A 572 4.37 -5.58 -17.23
C ILE A 572 5.35 -5.38 -18.40
N ARG A 573 5.80 -4.13 -18.60
CA ARG A 573 6.74 -3.75 -19.66
C ARG A 573 8.12 -3.45 -19.12
#